data_AF-A0A5C7X5U7-F1
#
_entry.id   AF-A0A5C7X5U7-F1
#
_cell.length_a   1.000
_cell.length_b   1.000
_cell.length_c   1.000
_cell.angle_alpha   90.00
_cell.angle_beta   90.00
_cell.angle_gamma   90.00
#
_symmetry.space_group_name_H-M   'P 1'
#
loop_
_entity.id
_entity.type
_entity.pdbx_description
1 polymer ?
#
loop_
_entity_poly.entity_id
_entity_poly.type
_entity_poly.pdbx_seq_one_letter_code
_entity_poly.pdbx_strand_id
1 'polypeptide(L)'
;MKNRNVAPLALACISACAAPACVFAADPPPPLRLEWDLRARHEHVADDAFSHTADAATLRLRAGLRAEFGGGWSALVEAEGIADAGDGYNSGANGETTYPAAIDPEGSEWNQAW
;
A
#
# COMPACT_ATOMS: atom_id res chain seq x y z
N MET A 1 -14.15 -38.98 -2.59
CA MET A 1 -14.92 -37.71 -2.63
C MET A 1 -15.26 -37.35 -1.19
N LYS A 2 -14.67 -36.28 -0.65
CA LYS A 2 -14.83 -35.87 0.76
C LYS A 2 -15.38 -34.45 0.76
N ASN A 3 -16.66 -34.32 1.08
CA ASN A 3 -17.40 -33.06 1.00
C ASN A 3 -16.94 -32.14 2.12
N ARG A 4 -16.40 -30.97 1.78
CA ARG A 4 -16.06 -29.91 2.74
C ARG A 4 -17.25 -28.96 2.84
N ASN A 5 -17.91 -28.97 4.00
CA ASN A 5 -18.95 -28.01 4.35
C ASN A 5 -18.29 -26.65 4.59
N VAL A 6 -18.58 -25.66 3.75
CA VAL A 6 -18.16 -24.26 3.96
C VAL A 6 -19.29 -23.57 4.72
N ALA A 7 -19.07 -23.25 5.99
CA ALA A 7 -19.97 -22.42 6.77
C ALA A 7 -19.73 -20.94 6.40
N PRO A 8 -20.78 -20.15 6.11
CA PRO A 8 -20.60 -18.73 5.82
C PRO A 8 -20.26 -17.99 7.12
N LEU A 9 -19.06 -17.38 7.16
CA LEU A 9 -18.63 -16.50 8.22
C LEU A 9 -19.38 -15.17 8.08
N ALA A 10 -20.35 -14.91 8.95
CA ALA A 10 -21.12 -13.67 8.97
C ALA A 10 -20.21 -12.50 9.37
N LEU A 11 -20.04 -11.54 8.46
CA LEU A 11 -19.30 -10.30 8.69
C LEU A 11 -20.15 -9.37 9.57
N ALA A 12 -19.77 -9.19 10.83
CA ALA A 12 -20.39 -8.23 11.72
C ALA A 12 -19.88 -6.81 11.39
N CYS A 13 -20.72 -5.99 10.76
CA CYS A 13 -20.45 -4.56 10.58
C CYS A 13 -20.53 -3.84 11.93
N ILE A 14 -19.38 -3.52 12.53
CA ILE A 14 -19.30 -2.58 13.66
C ILE A 14 -19.46 -1.17 13.06
N SER A 15 -20.68 -0.62 13.11
CA SER A 15 -20.91 0.79 12.78
C SER A 15 -20.46 1.64 13.98
N ALA A 16 -19.30 2.26 13.86
CA ALA A 16 -18.80 3.21 14.85
C ALA A 16 -19.64 4.49 14.79
N CYS A 17 -20.16 4.89 15.96
CA CYS A 17 -20.96 6.09 16.18
C CYS A 17 -20.19 7.35 15.72
N ALA A 18 -20.72 8.09 14.74
CA ALA A 18 -20.15 9.37 14.33
C ALA A 18 -20.49 10.43 15.37
N ALA A 19 -19.55 10.77 16.26
CA ALA A 19 -19.63 11.99 17.04
C ALA A 19 -19.43 13.21 16.12
N PRO A 20 -20.13 14.34 16.36
CA PRO A 20 -19.87 15.56 15.62
C PRO A 20 -18.47 16.05 15.97
N ALA A 21 -17.54 15.99 15.02
CA ALA A 21 -16.24 16.60 15.20
C ALA A 21 -16.42 18.12 15.24
N CYS A 22 -16.09 18.73 16.37
CA CYS A 22 -15.91 20.17 16.47
C CYS A 22 -14.82 20.55 15.47
N VAL A 23 -15.17 21.22 14.37
CA VAL A 23 -14.18 21.76 13.43
C VAL A 23 -13.56 22.98 14.09
N PHE A 24 -12.36 22.81 14.63
CA PHE A 24 -11.50 23.94 14.96
C PHE A 24 -10.92 24.51 13.67
N ALA A 25 -10.87 25.84 13.55
CA ALA A 25 -10.11 26.47 12.49
C ALA A 25 -8.63 26.08 12.65
N ALA A 26 -8.08 25.34 11.70
CA ALA A 26 -6.66 25.04 11.67
C ALA A 26 -5.88 26.31 11.35
N ASP A 27 -4.73 26.49 11.98
CA ASP A 27 -3.75 27.49 11.57
C ASP A 27 -3.41 27.32 10.09
N PRO A 28 -3.06 28.40 9.37
CA PRO A 28 -2.65 28.29 7.98
C PRO A 28 -1.49 27.30 7.88
N PRO A 29 -1.53 26.35 6.94
CA PRO A 29 -0.49 25.35 6.81
C PRO A 29 0.85 26.03 6.53
N PRO A 30 1.97 25.45 7.01
CA PRO A 30 3.28 26.01 6.75
C PRO A 30 3.56 26.06 5.23
N PRO A 31 4.42 27.00 4.81
CA PRO A 31 4.75 27.21 3.38
C PRO A 31 5.48 26.02 2.76
N LEU A 32 5.97 25.07 3.56
CA LEU A 32 6.53 23.81 3.09
C LEU A 32 5.93 22.67 3.92
N ARG A 33 5.41 21.64 3.25
CA ARG A 33 4.81 20.45 3.87
C ARG A 33 5.45 19.19 3.32
N LEU A 34 5.65 18.23 4.21
CA LEU A 34 5.92 16.84 3.86
C LEU A 34 4.57 16.12 3.74
N GLU A 35 4.33 15.51 2.58
CA GLU A 35 3.19 14.61 2.33
C GLU A 35 3.75 13.20 2.23
N TRP A 36 3.12 12.23 2.89
CA TRP A 36 3.58 10.84 2.81
C TRP A 36 2.45 9.83 3.02
N ASP A 37 2.64 8.64 2.45
CA ASP A 37 1.76 7.48 2.57
C ASP A 37 2.63 6.23 2.73
N LEU A 38 2.31 5.37 3.69
CA LEU A 38 3.00 4.11 3.93
C LEU A 38 1.98 2.96 3.86
N ARG A 39 2.25 1.98 3.00
CA ARG A 39 1.42 0.79 2.83
C ARG A 39 2.25 -0.45 3.08
N ALA A 40 1.93 -1.18 4.13
CA ALA A 40 2.36 -2.57 4.29
C ALA A 40 1.36 -3.50 3.60
N ARG A 41 1.86 -4.48 2.85
CA ARG A 41 1.05 -5.57 2.28
C ARG A 41 1.68 -6.90 2.70
N HIS A 42 0.81 -7.82 3.13
CA HIS A 42 1.14 -9.23 3.24
C HIS A 42 0.13 -10.01 2.39
N GLU A 43 0.63 -10.93 1.56
CA GLU A 43 -0.19 -11.73 0.66
C GLU A 43 0.29 -13.18 0.66
N HIS A 44 -0.64 -14.10 0.95
CA HIS A 44 -0.39 -15.53 0.90
C HIS A 44 -1.16 -16.14 -0.28
N VAL A 45 -0.48 -16.87 -1.15
CA VAL A 45 -1.09 -17.51 -2.31
C VAL A 45 -0.77 -19.00 -2.31
N ALA A 46 -1.82 -19.82 -2.31
CA ALA A 46 -1.72 -21.25 -2.53
C ALA A 46 -2.48 -21.61 -3.82
N ASP A 47 -1.77 -22.20 -4.77
CA ASP A 47 -2.30 -22.58 -6.07
C ASP A 47 -1.88 -24.03 -6.38
N ASP A 48 -2.84 -24.87 -6.76
CA ASP A 48 -2.63 -26.29 -7.07
C ASP A 48 -1.71 -26.51 -8.28
N ALA A 49 -1.48 -25.49 -9.11
CA ALA A 49 -0.53 -25.54 -10.21
C ALA A 49 0.94 -25.49 -9.76
N PHE A 50 1.22 -25.17 -8.50
CA PHE A 50 2.57 -25.00 -7.96
C PHE A 50 2.82 -25.95 -6.77
N SER A 51 4.07 -26.39 -6.62
CA SER A 51 4.50 -27.18 -5.45
C SER A 51 4.82 -26.32 -4.22
N HIS A 52 4.93 -25.01 -4.40
CA HIS A 52 5.22 -24.03 -3.36
C HIS A 52 4.02 -23.10 -3.13
N THR A 53 3.89 -22.61 -1.90
CA THR A 53 3.01 -21.46 -1.59
C THR A 53 3.83 -20.18 -1.65
N ALA A 54 3.19 -19.08 -2.07
CA ALA A 54 3.81 -17.76 -2.04
C ALA A 54 3.45 -17.02 -0.74
N ASP A 55 4.44 -16.41 -0.11
CA ASP A 55 4.30 -15.53 1.05
C ASP A 55 5.02 -14.20 0.75
N ALA A 56 4.27 -13.21 0.25
CA ALA A 56 4.80 -11.91 -0.10
C ALA A 56 4.57 -10.90 1.04
N ALA A 57 5.64 -10.25 1.50
CA ALA A 57 5.56 -9.15 2.46
C ALA A 57 6.28 -7.92 1.89
N THR A 58 5.51 -6.88 1.58
CA THR A 58 6.00 -5.66 0.91
C THR A 58 5.62 -4.40 1.68
N LEU A 59 6.40 -3.35 1.45
CA LEU A 59 6.26 -2.04 2.05
C LEU A 59 6.44 -0.97 0.98
N ARG A 60 5.38 -0.19 0.70
CA ARG A 60 5.44 0.96 -0.20
C ARG A 60 5.45 2.25 0.60
N LEU A 61 6.43 3.11 0.35
CA LEU A 61 6.46 4.49 0.83
C LEU A 61 6.30 5.43 -0.36
N ARG A 62 5.31 6.32 -0.29
CA ARG A 62 5.22 7.48 -1.17
C ARG A 62 5.46 8.73 -0.33
N ALA A 63 6.34 9.62 -0.79
CA ALA A 63 6.67 10.83 -0.07
C ALA A 63 6.91 12.00 -1.03
N GLY A 64 6.45 13.19 -0.64
CA GLY A 64 6.54 14.40 -1.44
C GLY A 64 6.70 15.66 -0.61
N LEU A 65 7.24 16.70 -1.25
CA LEU A 65 7.37 18.03 -0.69
C LEU A 65 6.44 18.98 -1.44
N ARG A 66 5.49 19.58 -0.71
CA ARG A 66 4.59 20.61 -1.22
C ARG A 66 5.01 21.98 -0.71
N ALA A 67 5.21 22.92 -1.62
CA ALA A 67 5.50 24.31 -1.31
C ALA A 67 4.31 25.22 -1.66
N GLU A 68 4.01 26.17 -0.78
CA GLU A 68 3.04 27.26 -0.99
C GLU A 68 3.81 28.58 -1.00
N PHE A 69 3.86 29.27 -2.13
CA PHE A 69 4.62 30.52 -2.29
C PHE A 69 3.79 31.77 -1.97
N GLY A 70 2.48 31.61 -1.76
CA GLY A 70 1.52 32.70 -1.68
C GLY A 70 1.05 33.17 -3.05
N GLY A 71 0.05 34.06 -3.08
CA GLY A 71 -0.53 34.57 -4.33
C GLY A 71 -1.19 33.50 -5.21
N GLY A 72 -1.58 32.36 -4.63
CA GLY A 72 -2.19 31.24 -5.35
C GLY A 72 -1.19 30.28 -6.02
N TRP A 73 0.12 30.49 -5.85
CA TRP A 73 1.15 29.62 -6.42
C TRP A 73 1.57 28.53 -5.44
N SER A 74 1.66 27.31 -5.95
CA SER A 74 2.16 26.14 -5.23
C SER A 74 2.98 25.25 -6.17
N ALA A 75 3.81 24.38 -5.58
CA ALA A 75 4.53 23.34 -6.31
C ALA A 75 4.56 22.04 -5.49
N LEU A 76 4.67 20.92 -6.19
CA LEU A 76 4.82 19.58 -5.62
C LEU A 76 5.91 18.81 -6.36
N VAL A 77 6.69 18.03 -5.59
CA VAL A 77 7.46 16.90 -6.11
C VAL A 77 7.22 15.69 -5.22
N GLU A 78 6.96 14.54 -5.83
CA GLU A 78 6.67 13.30 -5.11
C GLU A 78 7.36 12.10 -5.77
N ALA A 79 7.90 11.22 -4.93
CA ALA A 79 8.50 9.95 -5.33
C ALA A 79 7.87 8.80 -4.52
N GLU A 80 7.97 7.59 -5.05
CA GLU A 80 7.61 6.39 -4.31
C GLU A 80 8.67 5.29 -4.44
N GLY A 81 8.65 4.38 -3.48
CA GLY A 81 9.46 3.17 -3.50
C GLY A 81 8.77 2.00 -2.81
N ILE A 82 9.07 0.80 -3.28
CA ILE A 82 8.59 -0.48 -2.77
C ILE A 82 9.81 -1.24 -2.29
N ALA A 83 9.78 -1.69 -1.04
CA ALA A 83 10.71 -2.64 -0.45
C ALA A 83 9.98 -3.95 -0.16
N ASP A 84 10.68 -5.07 -0.21
CA ASP A 84 10.11 -6.37 0.14
C ASP A 84 11.00 -7.18 1.08
N ALA A 85 10.39 -8.14 1.78
CA ALA A 85 11.07 -8.95 2.78
C ALA A 85 11.88 -10.14 2.21
N GLY A 86 12.01 -10.25 0.88
CA GLY A 86 12.82 -11.25 0.20
C GLY A 86 12.06 -12.50 -0.26
N ASP A 87 12.81 -13.59 -0.41
CA ASP A 87 12.41 -14.83 -1.10
C ASP A 87 11.12 -15.48 -0.57
N GLY A 88 10.43 -16.22 -1.44
CA GLY A 88 9.21 -16.94 -1.10
C GLY A 88 7.98 -16.53 -1.90
N TYR A 89 8.14 -15.71 -2.95
CA TYR A 89 7.10 -15.41 -3.93
C TYR A 89 7.71 -14.93 -5.25
N ASN A 90 6.95 -15.03 -6.34
CA ASN A 90 7.35 -14.46 -7.62
C ASN A 90 6.87 -13.01 -7.73
N SER A 91 7.79 -12.05 -7.63
CA SER A 91 7.49 -10.61 -7.75
C SER A 91 7.30 -10.16 -9.21
N GLY A 92 7.59 -11.04 -10.17
CA GLY A 92 7.68 -10.73 -11.60
C GLY A 92 9.06 -10.21 -12.03
N ALA A 93 9.91 -9.79 -11.10
CA ALA A 93 11.24 -9.24 -11.36
C ALA A 93 12.40 -9.98 -10.65
N ASN A 94 12.12 -10.83 -9.66
CA ASN A 94 13.13 -11.54 -8.85
C ASN A 94 13.55 -12.92 -9.43
N GLY A 95 12.84 -13.43 -10.45
CA GLY A 95 13.15 -14.71 -11.09
C GLY A 95 12.59 -15.95 -10.39
N GLU A 96 11.82 -15.78 -9.31
CA GLU A 96 11.25 -16.85 -8.47
C GLU A 96 10.05 -17.57 -9.10
N THR A 97 10.20 -18.00 -10.35
CA THR A 97 9.11 -18.55 -11.19
C THR A 97 8.52 -19.89 -10.69
N THR A 98 9.14 -20.53 -9.70
CA THR A 98 8.62 -21.76 -9.06
C THR A 98 7.54 -21.48 -8.01
N TYR A 99 7.33 -20.22 -7.65
CA TYR A 99 6.27 -19.79 -6.73
C TYR A 99 5.07 -19.21 -7.49
N PRO A 100 3.85 -19.28 -6.91
CA PRO A 100 2.73 -18.47 -7.37
C PRO A 100 3.10 -16.98 -7.45
N ALA A 101 2.47 -16.28 -8.40
CA ALA A 101 2.71 -14.86 -8.63
C ALA A 101 2.04 -13.98 -7.56
N ALA A 102 2.84 -13.11 -6.93
CA ALA A 102 2.37 -11.98 -6.15
C ALA A 102 3.13 -10.76 -6.67
N ILE A 103 2.58 -10.13 -7.71
CA ILE A 103 3.30 -9.14 -8.51
C ILE A 103 3.46 -7.83 -7.72
N ASP A 104 4.65 -7.64 -7.16
CA ASP A 104 5.08 -6.47 -6.40
C ASP A 104 6.61 -6.32 -6.46
N PRO A 105 7.17 -5.88 -7.59
CA PRO A 105 8.61 -5.77 -7.73
C PRO A 105 9.18 -4.65 -6.86
N GLU A 106 10.32 -4.90 -6.22
CA GLU A 106 11.12 -3.87 -5.54
C GLU A 106 11.53 -2.78 -6.54
N GLY A 107 11.47 -1.52 -6.12
CA GLY A 107 11.83 -0.41 -6.98
C GLY A 107 11.57 0.97 -6.39
N SER A 108 11.97 2.00 -7.14
CA SER A 108 11.66 3.39 -6.81
C SER A 108 11.47 4.22 -8.07
N GLU A 109 10.56 5.18 -8.02
CA GLU A 109 10.21 6.04 -9.15
C GLU A 109 9.74 7.43 -8.72
N TRP A 110 9.77 8.37 -9.68
CA TRP A 110 9.09 9.65 -9.54
C TRP A 110 7.60 9.44 -9.82
N ASN A 111 6.73 9.88 -8.90
CA ASN A 111 5.29 9.74 -9.07
C ASN A 111 4.68 10.96 -9.77
N GLN A 112 4.99 12.17 -9.30
CA GLN A 112 4.44 13.41 -9.86
C GLN A 112 5.29 14.63 -9.53
N ALA A 113 5.25 15.61 -10.43
CA ALA A 113 5.77 16.96 -10.20
C ALA A 113 4.93 17.98 -10.96
N TRP A 114 4.55 19.07 -10.30
CA TRP A 114 3.77 20.17 -10.86
C TRP A 114 3.96 21.47 -10.08
#